data_AF-A0A7W5C1Q1-F1
#
_entry.id   AF-A0A7W5C1Q1-F1
#
_cell.length_a   1.000
_cell.length_b   1.000
_cell.length_c   1.000
_cell.angle_alpha   90.00
_cell.angle_beta   90.00
_cell.angle_gamma   90.00
#
_symmetry.space_group_name_H-M   'P 1'
#
loop_
_entity.id
_entity.type
_entity.pdbx_description
1 polymer ?
#
loop_
_entity_poly.entity_id
_entity_poly.type
_entity_poly.pdbx_seq_one_letter_code
_entity_poly.pdbx_strand_id
1 'polypeptide(L)'
;MMEVVSIAKEFLVSIAAATTAIVAVLGLRSWSRELRGRTQFEVARQLIRATYRVRDELRYCRTPFIQGAEFPKDYPAVDKGVKSEQESKAWAHIYQNRWEPVRDALRELDAQLLEAEALWGSDIRKAGDALRQCARELQVAMEAIIEDKAVGGENFKSDRDFANKMRSTAHASVTSQDNELTNTIQDAVSTIENFVRPYLRPR
;
A
#
# COMPACT_ATOMS: atom_id res chain seq x y z
N MET A 1 -25.68 -53.79 49.02
CA MET A 1 -24.73 -53.94 47.89
C MET A 1 -25.21 -53.18 46.64
N MET A 2 -26.48 -53.31 46.23
CA MET A 2 -27.02 -52.60 45.04
C MET A 2 -27.04 -51.06 45.15
N GLU A 3 -27.37 -50.49 46.31
CA GLU A 3 -27.41 -49.01 46.48
C GLU A 3 -26.04 -48.35 46.35
N VAL A 4 -24.99 -48.96 46.91
CA VAL A 4 -23.60 -48.46 46.82
C VAL A 4 -23.14 -48.39 45.36
N VAL A 5 -23.54 -49.38 44.55
CA VAL A 5 -23.22 -49.42 43.11
C VAL A 5 -23.97 -48.31 42.34
N SER A 6 -25.21 -48.01 42.72
CA SER A 6 -25.98 -46.92 42.10
C SER A 6 -25.37 -45.54 42.37
N ILE A 7 -25.04 -45.26 43.63
CA ILE A 7 -24.42 -43.98 44.04
C ILE A 7 -23.07 -43.79 43.33
N ALA A 8 -22.26 -44.85 43.23
CA ALA A 8 -20.99 -44.80 42.52
C ALA A 8 -21.16 -44.49 41.02
N LYS A 9 -22.18 -45.08 40.38
CA LYS A 9 -22.49 -44.81 38.97
C LYS A 9 -22.92 -43.36 38.74
N GLU A 10 -23.78 -42.81 39.60
CA GLU A 10 -24.22 -41.41 39.51
C GLU A 10 -23.07 -40.43 39.69
N PHE A 11 -22.14 -40.72 40.61
CA PHE A 11 -20.90 -39.96 40.77
C PHE A 11 -20.03 -40.00 39.52
N LEU A 12 -19.83 -41.18 38.93
CA LEU A 12 -19.05 -41.34 37.70
C LEU A 12 -19.68 -40.59 36.52
N VAL A 13 -21.00 -40.67 36.35
CA VAL A 13 -21.72 -39.93 35.31
C VAL A 13 -21.60 -38.43 35.52
N SER A 14 -21.69 -37.96 36.77
CA SER A 14 -21.53 -36.54 37.10
C SER A 14 -20.12 -36.04 36.79
N ILE A 15 -19.08 -36.82 37.11
CA ILE A 15 -17.69 -36.50 36.76
C ILE A 15 -17.51 -36.49 35.23
N ALA A 16 -18.05 -37.48 34.52
CA ALA A 16 -17.97 -37.55 33.06
C ALA A 16 -18.68 -36.37 32.37
N ALA A 17 -19.82 -35.93 32.90
CA ALA A 17 -20.53 -34.75 32.43
C ALA A 17 -19.71 -33.47 32.67
N ALA A 18 -19.12 -33.33 33.87
CA ALA A 18 -18.29 -32.19 34.22
C ALA A 18 -17.01 -32.10 33.35
N THR A 19 -16.32 -33.23 33.12
CA THR A 19 -15.14 -33.26 32.26
C THR A 19 -15.49 -32.92 30.81
N THR A 20 -16.59 -33.47 30.29
CA THR A 20 -17.10 -33.13 28.94
C THR A 20 -17.38 -31.64 28.81
N ALA A 21 -18.04 -31.04 29.81
CA ALA A 21 -18.33 -29.61 29.81
C ALA A 21 -17.04 -28.76 29.82
N ILE A 22 -16.05 -29.14 30.63
CA ILE A 22 -14.75 -28.44 30.68
C ILE A 22 -14.02 -28.52 29.34
N VAL A 23 -13.92 -29.73 28.75
CA VAL A 23 -13.26 -29.94 27.46
C VAL A 23 -13.96 -29.14 26.36
N ALA A 24 -15.29 -29.11 26.35
CA ALA A 24 -16.06 -28.32 25.39
C ALA A 24 -15.75 -26.81 25.50
N VAL A 25 -15.71 -26.26 26.72
CA VAL A 25 -15.38 -24.85 26.96
C VAL A 25 -13.94 -24.53 26.55
N LEU A 26 -12.99 -25.41 26.89
CA LEU A 26 -11.58 -25.24 26.49
C LEU A 26 -11.42 -25.30 24.97
N GLY A 27 -12.11 -26.24 24.31
CA GLY A 27 -12.15 -26.36 22.86
C GLY A 27 -12.68 -25.09 22.18
N LEU A 28 -13.82 -24.57 22.64
CA LEU A 28 -14.42 -23.34 22.11
C LEU A 28 -13.50 -22.13 22.30
N ARG A 29 -12.85 -22.00 23.46
CA ARG A 29 -11.89 -20.92 23.72
C ARG A 29 -10.66 -21.02 22.82
N SER A 30 -10.12 -22.23 22.65
CA SER A 30 -8.98 -22.45 21.75
C SER A 30 -9.34 -22.12 20.31
N TRP A 31 -10.51 -22.57 19.84
CA TRP A 31 -10.99 -22.32 18.49
C TRP A 31 -11.23 -20.82 18.23
N SER A 32 -11.86 -20.11 19.17
CA SER A 32 -12.04 -18.66 19.07
C SER A 32 -10.70 -17.91 18.95
N ARG A 33 -9.69 -18.32 19.74
CA ARG A 33 -8.34 -17.75 19.67
C ARG A 33 -7.66 -18.02 18.33
N GLU A 34 -7.81 -19.23 17.80
CA GLU A 34 -7.26 -19.63 16.50
C GLU A 34 -7.90 -18.85 15.35
N LEU A 35 -9.23 -18.69 15.35
CA LEU A 35 -9.95 -17.86 14.38
C LEU A 35 -9.45 -16.42 14.39
N ARG A 36 -9.30 -15.83 15.58
CA ARG A 36 -8.78 -14.46 15.71
C ARG A 36 -7.35 -14.34 15.19
N GLY A 37 -6.48 -15.31 15.51
CA GLY A 37 -5.11 -15.34 15.01
C GLY A 37 -5.04 -15.45 13.49
N ARG A 38 -5.89 -16.31 12.90
CA ARG A 38 -5.99 -16.47 11.45
C ARG A 38 -6.45 -15.19 10.75
N THR A 39 -7.50 -14.54 11.25
CA THR A 39 -7.98 -13.26 10.70
C THR A 39 -6.89 -12.19 10.75
N GLN A 40 -6.18 -12.07 11.89
CA GLN A 40 -5.08 -11.10 12.03
C GLN A 40 -3.94 -11.37 11.05
N PHE A 41 -3.56 -12.63 10.86
CA PHE A 41 -2.53 -13.03 9.91
C PHE A 41 -2.95 -12.73 8.45
N GLU A 42 -4.18 -13.07 8.08
CA GLU A 42 -4.71 -12.86 6.73
C GLU A 42 -4.75 -11.36 6.38
N VAL A 43 -5.26 -10.50 7.28
CA VAL A 43 -5.28 -9.05 7.07
C VAL A 43 -3.86 -8.48 7.01
N ALA A 44 -2.95 -8.91 7.89
CA ALA A 44 -1.56 -8.47 7.87
C ALA A 44 -0.87 -8.82 6.55
N ARG A 45 -1.10 -10.04 6.04
CA ARG A 45 -0.53 -10.53 4.79
C ARG A 45 -1.07 -9.77 3.57
N GLN A 46 -2.37 -9.48 3.54
CA GLN A 46 -2.96 -8.72 2.44
C GLN A 46 -2.50 -7.26 2.46
N LEU A 47 -2.48 -6.62 3.62
CA LEU A 47 -2.01 -5.25 3.78
C LEU A 47 -0.55 -5.09 3.35
N ILE A 48 0.36 -5.99 3.77
CA ILE A 48 1.76 -5.85 3.38
C ILE A 48 1.98 -6.06 1.88
N ARG A 49 1.21 -6.97 1.27
CA ARG A 49 1.25 -7.18 -0.18
C ARG A 49 0.80 -5.94 -0.94
N ALA A 50 -0.32 -5.33 -0.53
CA ALA A 50 -0.82 -4.09 -1.14
C ALA A 50 0.17 -2.92 -0.95
N THR A 51 0.81 -2.85 0.22
CA THR A 51 1.86 -1.86 0.52
C THR A 51 3.05 -1.99 -0.44
N TYR A 52 3.56 -3.20 -0.65
CA TYR A 52 4.65 -3.43 -1.62
C TYR A 52 4.24 -3.14 -3.05
N ARG A 53 2.99 -3.46 -3.42
CA ARG A 53 2.47 -3.11 -4.74
C ARG A 53 2.53 -1.60 -4.94
N VAL A 54 2.03 -0.79 -4.00
CA VAL A 54 2.10 0.68 -4.09
C VAL A 54 3.54 1.16 -4.21
N ARG A 55 4.47 0.65 -3.39
CA ARG A 55 5.90 0.98 -3.47
C ARG A 55 6.46 0.72 -4.88
N ASP A 56 6.19 -0.47 -5.41
CA ASP A 56 6.76 -0.90 -6.68
C ASP A 56 6.16 -0.15 -7.87
N GLU A 57 4.85 0.12 -7.86
CA GLU A 57 4.19 0.93 -8.89
C GLU A 57 4.65 2.40 -8.84
N LEU A 58 4.78 2.99 -7.64
CA LEU A 58 5.34 4.35 -7.50
C LEU A 58 6.77 4.41 -8.05
N ARG A 59 7.59 3.40 -7.79
CA ARG A 59 8.96 3.33 -8.31
C ARG A 59 8.97 3.19 -9.83
N TYR A 60 8.11 2.34 -10.39
CA TYR A 60 8.01 2.14 -11.84
C TYR A 60 7.54 3.42 -12.56
N CYS A 61 6.48 4.05 -12.04
CA CYS A 61 5.90 5.30 -12.54
C CYS A 61 6.96 6.41 -12.70
N ARG A 62 7.92 6.44 -11.76
CA ARG A 62 9.01 7.43 -11.66
C ARG A 62 10.23 7.12 -12.52
N THR A 63 10.21 6.07 -13.34
CA THR A 63 11.37 5.71 -14.18
C THR A 63 11.73 6.89 -15.11
N PRO A 64 12.99 7.36 -15.14
CA PRO A 64 13.35 8.56 -15.91
C PRO A 64 13.36 8.32 -17.42
N PHE A 65 13.52 7.07 -17.85
CA PHE A 65 13.47 6.71 -19.26
C PHE A 65 12.04 6.67 -19.76
N ILE A 66 11.74 7.44 -20.81
CA ILE A 66 10.44 7.46 -21.51
C ILE A 66 10.65 6.86 -22.89
N GLN A 67 9.94 5.79 -23.20
CA GLN A 67 9.99 5.15 -24.50
C GLN A 67 9.15 5.93 -25.51
N GLY A 68 9.59 5.95 -26.77
CA GLY A 68 8.83 6.57 -27.86
C GLY A 68 7.40 6.01 -28.01
N ALA A 69 7.20 4.74 -27.65
CA ALA A 69 5.89 4.07 -27.67
C ALA A 69 4.92 4.56 -26.58
N GLU A 70 5.41 5.30 -25.57
CA GLU A 70 4.57 5.88 -24.52
C GLU A 70 3.91 7.21 -24.96
N PHE A 71 4.40 7.81 -26.05
CA PHE A 71 3.81 9.01 -26.61
C PHE A 71 2.51 8.68 -27.38
N PRO A 72 1.56 9.63 -27.46
CA PRO A 72 0.42 9.52 -28.36
C PRO A 72 0.84 9.22 -29.80
N LYS A 73 0.06 8.42 -30.53
CA LYS A 73 0.37 8.02 -31.92
C LYS A 73 0.49 9.20 -32.89
N ASP A 74 -0.21 10.29 -32.58
CA ASP A 74 -0.25 11.53 -33.35
C ASP A 74 0.82 12.55 -32.90
N TYR A 75 1.65 12.21 -31.91
CA TYR A 75 2.72 13.09 -31.45
C TYR A 75 3.79 13.26 -32.54
N PRO A 76 4.07 14.49 -32.98
CA PRO A 76 5.05 14.74 -34.03
C PRO A 76 6.47 14.36 -33.58
N ALA A 77 7.29 13.93 -34.54
CA ALA A 77 8.72 13.78 -34.32
C ALA A 77 9.35 15.12 -33.91
N VAL A 78 10.34 15.06 -33.01
CA VAL A 78 10.97 16.22 -32.33
C VAL A 78 11.56 17.25 -33.33
N ASP A 79 11.85 16.82 -34.56
CA ASP A 79 12.41 17.61 -35.65
C ASP A 79 11.43 18.60 -36.32
N LYS A 80 10.12 18.50 -36.05
CA LYS A 80 9.09 19.32 -36.71
C LYS A 80 8.63 20.58 -35.95
N GLY A 81 9.29 20.94 -34.86
CA GLY A 81 8.92 22.11 -34.06
C GLY A 81 7.61 21.89 -33.31
N VAL A 82 7.67 21.13 -32.21
CA VAL A 82 6.51 20.81 -31.37
C VAL A 82 6.01 22.08 -30.66
N LYS A 83 4.70 22.36 -30.75
CA LYS A 83 4.08 23.46 -29.99
C LYS A 83 3.96 23.07 -28.50
N SER A 84 4.10 24.04 -27.59
CA SER A 84 3.97 23.84 -26.14
C SER A 84 2.67 23.13 -25.73
N GLU A 85 1.55 23.44 -26.39
CA GLU A 85 0.27 22.74 -26.15
C GLU A 85 0.31 21.26 -26.53
N GLN A 86 0.98 20.90 -27.64
CA GLN A 86 1.13 19.51 -28.08
C GLN A 86 2.08 18.75 -27.14
N GLU A 87 3.15 19.40 -26.70
CA GLU A 87 4.06 18.82 -25.72
C GLU A 87 3.35 18.55 -24.39
N SER A 88 2.64 19.54 -23.83
CA SER A 88 1.89 19.38 -22.59
C SER A 88 0.88 18.22 -22.67
N LYS A 89 0.11 18.11 -23.76
CA LYS A 89 -0.82 16.98 -23.99
C LYS A 89 -0.12 15.63 -24.04
N ALA A 90 1.04 15.55 -24.68
CA ALA A 90 1.80 14.32 -24.75
C ALA A 90 2.33 13.87 -23.38
N TRP A 91 2.83 14.80 -22.58
CA TRP A 91 3.27 14.51 -21.22
C TRP A 91 2.11 14.15 -20.28
N ALA A 92 0.96 14.81 -20.43
CA ALA A 92 -0.26 14.41 -19.72
C ALA A 92 -0.67 12.97 -20.06
N HIS A 93 -0.59 12.57 -21.34
CA HIS A 93 -0.87 11.19 -21.76
C HIS A 93 0.09 10.19 -21.12
N ILE A 94 1.40 10.47 -21.15
CA ILE A 94 2.43 9.60 -20.54
C ILE A 94 2.18 9.44 -19.04
N TYR A 95 2.03 10.54 -18.31
CA TYR A 95 1.83 10.48 -16.87
C TYR A 95 0.50 9.84 -16.49
N GLN A 96 -0.57 10.07 -17.25
CA GLN A 96 -1.84 9.38 -17.03
C GLN A 96 -1.70 7.86 -17.13
N ASN A 97 -1.04 7.37 -18.18
CA ASN A 97 -0.83 5.93 -18.38
C ASN A 97 0.06 5.33 -17.29
N ARG A 98 1.12 6.04 -16.88
CA ARG A 98 2.02 5.60 -15.80
C ARG A 98 1.37 5.66 -14.42
N TRP A 99 0.42 6.57 -14.22
CA TRP A 99 -0.28 6.76 -12.94
C TRP A 99 -1.41 5.75 -12.72
N GLU A 100 -1.98 5.21 -13.79
CA GLU A 100 -3.09 4.26 -13.70
C GLU A 100 -2.80 3.04 -12.80
N PRO A 101 -1.67 2.32 -12.95
CA PRO A 101 -1.30 1.24 -12.03
C PRO A 101 -1.14 1.68 -10.57
N VAL A 102 -0.59 2.88 -10.34
CA VAL A 102 -0.45 3.46 -8.99
C VAL A 102 -1.82 3.69 -8.36
N ARG A 103 -2.75 4.28 -9.11
CA ARG A 103 -4.13 4.51 -8.66
C ARG A 103 -4.81 3.21 -8.25
N ASP A 104 -4.63 2.14 -9.02
CA ASP A 104 -5.22 0.85 -8.71
C ASP A 104 -4.56 0.19 -7.49
N ALA A 105 -3.24 0.29 -7.35
CA ALA A 105 -2.54 -0.16 -6.16
C ALA A 105 -2.97 0.61 -4.90
N LEU A 106 -3.19 1.92 -4.99
CA LEU A 106 -3.69 2.74 -3.88
C LEU A 106 -5.11 2.34 -3.48
N ARG A 107 -6.00 2.06 -4.43
CA ARG A 107 -7.35 1.55 -4.14
C ARG A 107 -7.31 0.22 -3.39
N GLU A 108 -6.42 -0.68 -3.80
CA GLU A 108 -6.21 -1.94 -3.08
C GLU A 108 -5.68 -1.71 -1.67
N LEU A 109 -4.65 -0.87 -1.51
CA LEU A 109 -4.11 -0.50 -0.19
C LEU A 109 -5.21 0.04 0.73
N ASP A 110 -6.10 0.89 0.22
CA ASP A 110 -7.18 1.46 1.01
C ASP A 110 -8.17 0.44 1.53
N ALA A 111 -8.55 -0.50 0.67
CA ALA A 111 -9.44 -1.59 1.07
C ALA A 111 -8.81 -2.38 2.22
N GLN A 112 -7.52 -2.70 2.11
CA GLN A 112 -6.79 -3.42 3.15
C GLN A 112 -6.60 -2.60 4.43
N LEU A 113 -6.41 -1.28 4.31
CA LEU A 113 -6.31 -0.39 5.46
C LEU A 113 -7.63 -0.28 6.23
N LEU A 114 -8.79 -0.34 5.56
CA LEU A 114 -10.09 -0.35 6.24
C LEU A 114 -10.27 -1.61 7.11
N GLU A 115 -9.88 -2.78 6.58
CA GLU A 115 -9.90 -4.04 7.36
C GLU A 115 -8.92 -4.00 8.53
N ALA A 116 -7.70 -3.51 8.27
CA ALA A 116 -6.67 -3.35 9.30
C ALA A 116 -7.08 -2.38 10.41
N GLU A 117 -7.70 -1.26 10.05
CA GLU A 117 -8.21 -0.25 10.99
C GLU A 117 -9.33 -0.82 11.87
N ALA A 118 -10.20 -1.66 11.32
CA ALA A 118 -11.23 -2.35 12.10
C ALA A 118 -10.63 -3.31 13.15
N LEU A 119 -9.47 -3.92 12.89
CA LEU A 119 -8.83 -4.86 13.80
C LEU A 119 -7.88 -4.22 14.82
N TRP A 120 -7.16 -3.16 14.41
CA TRP A 120 -6.04 -2.61 15.18
C TRP A 120 -6.16 -1.10 15.48
N GLY A 121 -7.23 -0.44 15.02
CA GLY A 121 -7.49 0.98 15.23
C GLY A 121 -6.75 1.91 14.26
N SER A 122 -6.86 3.21 14.49
CA SER A 122 -6.45 4.25 13.54
C SER A 122 -4.94 4.39 13.29
N ASP A 123 -4.09 3.74 14.09
CA ASP A 123 -2.64 3.92 13.97
C ASP A 123 -2.08 3.31 12.67
N ILE A 124 -2.63 2.18 12.23
CA ILE A 124 -2.28 1.63 10.91
C ILE A 124 -2.78 2.52 9.78
N ARG A 125 -3.92 3.20 9.97
CA ARG A 125 -4.45 4.16 8.99
C ARG A 125 -3.50 5.32 8.78
N LYS A 126 -2.96 5.90 9.85
CA LYS A 126 -1.96 6.99 9.78
C LYS A 126 -0.71 6.56 9.02
N ALA A 127 -0.23 5.34 9.24
CA ALA A 127 0.91 4.79 8.50
C ALA A 127 0.60 4.66 6.99
N GLY A 128 -0.61 4.19 6.66
CA GLY A 128 -1.11 4.16 5.29
C GLY A 128 -1.21 5.55 4.64
N ASP A 129 -1.72 6.54 5.37
CA ASP A 129 -1.89 7.91 4.88
C ASP A 129 -0.56 8.59 4.52
N ALA A 130 0.54 8.24 5.22
CA ALA A 130 1.88 8.69 4.88
C ALA A 130 2.34 8.16 3.50
N LEU A 131 2.08 6.89 3.20
CA LEU A 131 2.36 6.33 1.87
C LEU A 131 1.49 6.97 0.78
N ARG A 132 0.24 7.29 1.09
CA ARG A 132 -0.65 8.04 0.18
C ARG A 132 -0.17 9.46 -0.05
N GLN A 133 0.42 10.11 0.96
CA GLN A 133 1.00 11.44 0.81
C GLN A 133 2.16 11.43 -0.19
N CYS A 134 3.00 10.39 -0.17
CA CYS A 134 4.06 10.22 -1.17
C CYS A 134 3.50 10.14 -2.59
N ALA A 135 2.40 9.40 -2.77
CA ALA A 135 1.73 9.31 -4.06
C ALA A 135 1.16 10.67 -4.50
N ARG A 136 0.52 11.42 -3.59
CA ARG A 136 0.02 12.78 -3.88
C ARG A 136 1.17 13.71 -4.29
N GLU A 137 2.30 13.65 -3.61
CA GLU A 137 3.47 14.46 -3.95
C GLU A 137 3.99 14.15 -5.35
N LEU A 138 4.04 12.87 -5.74
CA LEU A 138 4.38 12.46 -7.09
C LEU A 138 3.41 13.05 -8.13
N GLN A 139 2.11 12.96 -7.86
CA GLN A 139 1.07 13.48 -8.76
C GLN A 139 1.21 15.00 -8.95
N VAL A 140 1.41 15.75 -7.87
CA VAL A 140 1.63 17.21 -7.92
C VAL A 140 2.88 17.54 -8.74
N ALA A 141 3.97 16.78 -8.60
CA ALA A 141 5.17 16.98 -9.39
C ALA A 141 4.96 16.72 -10.89
N MET A 142 4.17 15.70 -11.24
CA MET A 142 3.79 15.43 -12.62
C MET A 142 2.93 16.56 -13.21
N GLU A 143 1.95 17.05 -12.46
CA GLU A 143 1.08 18.17 -12.84
C GLU A 143 1.90 19.45 -13.07
N ALA A 144 2.81 19.78 -12.16
CA ALA A 144 3.70 20.94 -12.30
C ALA A 144 4.56 20.87 -13.59
N ILE A 145 5.03 19.67 -13.97
CA ILE A 145 5.79 19.48 -15.22
C ILE A 145 4.88 19.65 -16.45
N ILE A 146 3.64 19.16 -16.41
CA ILE A 146 2.66 19.33 -17.50
C ILE A 146 2.34 20.81 -17.69
N GLU A 147 2.12 21.54 -16.59
CA GLU A 147 1.81 22.97 -16.58
C GLU A 147 2.98 23.81 -17.10
N ASP A 148 4.20 23.53 -16.66
CA ASP A 148 5.41 24.20 -17.17
C ASP A 148 5.54 24.01 -18.68
N LYS A 149 5.28 22.81 -19.19
CA LYS A 149 5.28 22.52 -20.63
C LYS A 149 4.19 23.25 -21.39
N ALA A 150 3.01 23.45 -20.79
CA ALA A 150 1.91 24.18 -21.41
C ALA A 150 2.30 25.64 -21.75
N VAL A 151 3.15 26.24 -20.92
CA VAL A 151 3.67 27.61 -21.11
C VAL A 151 5.07 27.66 -21.73
N GLY A 152 5.56 26.57 -22.30
CA GLY A 152 6.87 26.54 -22.97
C GLY A 152 8.08 26.62 -22.04
N GLY A 153 7.92 26.21 -20.78
CA GLY A 153 9.00 26.16 -19.79
C GLY A 153 9.21 27.46 -19.01
N GLU A 154 8.32 28.44 -19.14
CA GLU A 154 8.48 29.75 -18.49
C GLU A 154 8.37 29.68 -16.96
N ASN A 155 7.49 28.82 -16.42
CA ASN A 155 7.31 28.69 -14.97
C ASN A 155 8.61 28.28 -14.29
N PHE A 156 9.29 27.26 -14.84
CA PHE A 156 10.52 26.72 -14.27
C PHE A 156 11.78 27.56 -14.55
N LYS A 157 11.70 28.56 -15.45
CA LYS A 157 12.79 29.55 -15.60
C LYS A 157 12.86 30.51 -14.41
N SER A 158 11.70 30.85 -13.85
CA SER A 158 11.59 31.80 -12.74
C SER A 158 12.07 31.21 -11.40
N ASP A 159 11.92 29.90 -11.20
CA ASP A 159 12.38 29.18 -10.02
C ASP A 159 13.01 27.83 -10.42
N ARG A 160 14.34 27.83 -10.53
CA ARG A 160 15.12 26.65 -10.94
C ARG A 160 15.18 25.59 -9.85
N ASP A 161 15.11 25.98 -8.59
CA ASP A 161 15.19 25.05 -7.46
C ASP A 161 13.89 24.26 -7.36
N PHE A 162 12.75 24.94 -7.48
CA PHE A 162 11.44 24.29 -7.61
C PHE A 162 11.40 23.34 -8.80
N ALA A 163 11.88 23.78 -9.98
CA ALA A 163 11.93 22.95 -11.17
C ALA A 163 12.76 21.67 -10.97
N ASN A 164 13.93 21.78 -10.33
CA ASN A 164 14.78 20.63 -10.01
C ASN A 164 14.09 19.68 -9.03
N LYS A 165 13.40 20.22 -8.02
CA LYS A 165 12.62 19.44 -7.06
C LYS A 165 11.49 18.67 -7.75
N MET A 166 10.66 19.32 -8.54
CA MET A 166 9.55 18.64 -9.24
C MET A 166 10.07 17.55 -10.19
N ARG A 167 11.17 17.81 -10.90
CA ARG A 167 11.78 16.80 -11.77
C ARG A 167 12.35 15.60 -11.00
N SER A 168 13.03 15.82 -9.86
CA SER A 168 13.57 14.72 -9.05
C SER A 168 12.48 13.94 -8.30
N THR A 169 11.37 14.61 -7.94
CA THR A 169 10.17 13.97 -7.40
C THR A 169 9.52 13.09 -8.47
N ALA A 170 9.26 13.63 -9.68
CA ALA A 170 8.60 12.91 -10.77
C ALA A 170 9.46 11.80 -11.40
N HIS A 171 10.78 12.00 -11.47
CA HIS A 171 11.71 11.10 -12.13
C HIS A 171 12.91 10.76 -11.23
N ALA A 172 13.09 9.47 -10.93
CA ALA A 172 14.21 8.99 -10.15
C ALA A 172 14.68 7.62 -10.66
N SER A 173 16.00 7.42 -10.65
CA SER A 173 16.55 6.09 -10.91
C SER A 173 16.04 5.08 -9.89
N VAL A 174 15.79 3.85 -10.34
CA VAL A 174 15.45 2.70 -9.48
C VAL A 174 16.50 2.48 -8.39
N THR A 175 17.75 2.86 -8.64
CA THR A 175 18.89 2.73 -7.74
C THR A 175 19.21 3.99 -6.94
N SER A 176 18.41 5.06 -7.06
CA SER A 176 18.70 6.33 -6.39
C SER A 176 18.49 6.21 -4.88
N GLN A 177 19.57 6.32 -4.10
CA GLN A 177 19.54 6.33 -2.63
C GLN A 177 19.44 7.76 -2.05
N ASP A 178 19.77 8.77 -2.85
CA ASP A 178 19.79 10.18 -2.39
C ASP A 178 18.50 10.94 -2.74
N ASN A 179 17.46 10.25 -3.22
CA ASN A 179 16.21 10.90 -3.62
C ASN A 179 15.22 10.99 -2.45
N GLU A 180 14.82 12.22 -2.11
CA GLU A 180 13.94 12.55 -0.96
C GLU A 180 12.63 11.75 -0.97
N LEU A 181 11.89 11.75 -2.09
CA LEU A 181 10.63 11.00 -2.18
C LEU A 181 10.85 9.48 -2.12
N THR A 182 11.92 8.96 -2.71
CA THR A 182 12.26 7.53 -2.60
C THR A 182 12.47 7.11 -1.15
N ASN A 183 13.22 7.91 -0.39
CA ASN A 183 13.47 7.64 1.03
C ASN A 183 12.18 7.74 1.85
N THR A 184 11.35 8.76 1.59
CA THR A 184 10.04 8.93 2.25
C THR A 184 9.10 7.76 1.97
N ILE A 185 9.07 7.24 0.74
CA ILE A 185 8.31 6.02 0.40
C ILE A 185 8.83 4.83 1.21
N GLN A 186 10.14 4.65 1.28
CA GLN A 186 10.74 3.53 2.01
C GLN A 186 10.43 3.60 3.51
N ASP A 187 10.48 4.78 4.11
CA ASP A 187 10.16 5.00 5.52
C ASP A 187 8.68 4.70 5.82
N ALA A 188 7.77 5.14 4.93
CA ALA A 188 6.34 4.84 5.05
C ALA A 188 6.07 3.33 4.95
N VAL A 189 6.71 2.65 3.99
CA VAL A 189 6.63 1.18 3.84
C VAL A 189 7.16 0.48 5.08
N SER A 190 8.34 0.86 5.58
CA SER A 190 8.94 0.26 6.77
C SER A 190 8.12 0.50 8.04
N THR A 191 7.41 1.62 8.13
CA THR A 191 6.45 1.86 9.22
C THR A 191 5.31 0.84 9.21
N ILE A 192 4.72 0.58 8.04
CA ILE A 192 3.68 -0.45 7.88
C ILE A 192 4.25 -1.86 8.13
N GLU A 193 5.43 -2.18 7.59
CA GLU A 193 6.12 -3.46 7.82
C GLU A 193 6.30 -3.74 9.30
N ASN A 194 6.81 -2.76 10.06
CA ASN A 194 7.06 -2.90 11.49
C ASN A 194 5.75 -3.09 12.26
N PHE A 195 4.66 -2.41 11.83
CA PHE A 195 3.34 -2.56 12.44
C PHE A 195 2.79 -3.99 12.25
N VAL A 196 2.87 -4.54 11.04
CA VAL A 196 2.25 -5.84 10.71
C VAL A 196 3.12 -7.05 11.08
N ARG A 197 4.44 -6.86 11.23
CA ARG A 197 5.42 -7.93 11.53
C ARG A 197 5.04 -8.85 12.70
N PRO A 198 4.49 -8.37 13.84
CA PRO A 198 4.07 -9.24 14.93
C PRO A 198 2.97 -10.24 14.55
N TYR A 199 2.14 -9.93 13.56
CA TYR A 199 1.02 -10.76 13.10
C TYR A 199 1.39 -11.71 11.96
N LEU A 200 2.55 -11.50 11.32
CA LEU A 200 3.05 -12.33 10.23
C LEU A 200 3.93 -13.50 10.69
N ARG A 201 4.43 -13.47 11.92
CA ARG A 201 5.22 -14.57 12.48
C ARG A 201 4.28 -15.64 13.06
N PRO A 202 4.47 -16.93 12.72
CA PRO A 202 3.78 -18.00 13.42
C PRO A 202 4.13 -17.92 14.91
N ARG A 203 3.11 -17.95 15.78
CA ARG A 203 3.28 -18.12 17.23
C ARG A 203 3.15 -19.59 17.59
#